data_AF-A0A3T0RSE0-F1
#
_entry.id   AF-A0A3T0RSE0-F1
#
_cell.length_a   1.000
_cell.length_b   1.000
_cell.length_c   1.000
_cell.angle_alpha   90.00
_cell.angle_beta   90.00
_cell.angle_gamma   90.00
#
_symmetry.space_group_name_H-M   'P 1'
#
loop_
_entity.id
_entity.type
_entity.pdbx_description
1 polymer ?
#
loop_
_entity_poly.entity_id
_entity_poly.type
_entity_poly.pdbx_seq_one_letter_code
_entity_poly.pdbx_strand_id
1 'polypeptide(L)'
;MKHFISEKQKLLFKQLEAEGELVFAVGPRGAVANLVGRFVVRRNHHDEDQLDVGDGTCHVHLDWSRIKKFEASDFHGEGLLTFFDGDAILFRLYRMEGPYSQIVVSMAGQLID
;
A
#
# COMPACT_ATOMS: atom_id res chain seq x y z
N MET A 1 9.73 -0.46 -16.54
CA MET A 1 8.67 0.45 -16.06
C MET A 1 8.35 0.05 -14.63
N LYS A 2 8.79 0.83 -13.64
CA LYS A 2 8.62 0.55 -12.21
C LYS A 2 8.34 1.82 -11.41
N HIS A 3 7.58 2.73 -12.02
CA HIS A 3 7.03 3.92 -11.36
C HIS A 3 5.54 3.75 -11.18
N PHE A 4 4.93 4.63 -10.38
CA PHE A 4 3.49 4.83 -10.45
C PHE A 4 3.06 5.04 -11.89
N ILE A 5 1.96 4.38 -12.27
CA ILE A 5 1.42 4.46 -13.63
C ILE A 5 0.20 5.37 -13.70
N SER A 6 -0.26 5.90 -12.56
CA SER A 6 -1.29 6.95 -12.50
C SER A 6 -1.02 7.95 -11.37
N GLU A 7 -1.51 9.19 -11.54
CA GLU A 7 -1.46 10.19 -10.47
C GLU A 7 -2.30 9.77 -9.25
N LYS A 8 -3.38 9.00 -9.45
CA LYS A 8 -4.19 8.49 -8.35
C LYS A 8 -3.41 7.52 -7.46
N GLN A 9 -2.62 6.62 -8.04
CA GLN A 9 -1.71 5.75 -7.28
C GLN A 9 -0.71 6.59 -6.49
N LYS A 10 -0.03 7.53 -7.15
CA LYS A 10 0.96 8.39 -6.51
C LYS A 10 0.38 9.17 -5.33
N LEU A 11 -0.79 9.78 -5.51
CA LEU A 11 -1.48 10.52 -4.45
C LEU A 11 -1.88 9.60 -3.28
N LEU A 12 -2.39 8.40 -3.56
CA LEU A 12 -2.76 7.44 -2.52
C LEU A 12 -1.55 7.10 -1.66
N PHE A 13 -0.45 6.65 -2.28
CA PHE A 13 0.72 6.24 -1.53
C PHE A 13 1.41 7.39 -0.81
N LYS A 14 1.31 8.63 -1.34
CA LYS A 14 1.72 9.82 -0.59
C LYS A 14 0.84 10.11 0.61
N GLN A 15 -0.47 9.91 0.50
CA GLN A 15 -1.38 10.06 1.64
C GLN A 15 -1.11 9.00 2.72
N LEU A 16 -0.75 7.77 2.32
CA LEU A 16 -0.41 6.69 3.26
C LEU A 16 0.81 7.00 4.14
N GLU A 17 1.74 7.84 3.68
CA GLU A 17 2.89 8.30 4.50
C GLU A 17 2.43 9.05 5.76
N ALA A 18 1.24 9.65 5.74
CA ALA A 18 0.66 10.42 6.84
C ALA A 18 -0.21 9.57 7.80
N GLU A 19 -0.48 8.30 7.48
CA GLU A 19 -1.36 7.43 8.29
C GLU A 19 -0.66 6.79 9.50
N GLY A 20 0.64 7.05 9.67
CA GLY A 20 1.44 6.58 10.80
C GLY A 20 2.18 5.27 10.51
N GLU A 21 2.31 4.43 11.53
CA GLU A 21 2.86 3.09 11.37
C GLU A 21 1.82 2.14 10.78
N LEU A 22 2.21 1.40 9.74
CA LEU A 22 1.36 0.47 9.03
C LEU A 22 1.96 -0.94 9.06
N VAL A 23 1.15 -1.93 8.72
CA VAL A 23 1.60 -3.31 8.48
C VAL A 23 1.35 -3.67 7.03
N PHE A 24 2.42 -3.83 6.25
CA PHE A 24 2.36 -4.41 4.90
C PHE A 24 2.37 -5.93 5.00
N ALA A 25 1.29 -6.57 4.55
CA ALA A 25 1.09 -8.00 4.65
C ALA A 25 0.95 -8.63 3.26
N VAL A 26 1.81 -9.60 2.94
CA VAL A 26 1.79 -10.34 1.68
C VAL A 26 2.12 -11.81 1.91
N GLY A 27 1.49 -12.70 1.15
CA GLY A 27 1.81 -14.12 1.20
C GLY A 27 0.68 -15.01 0.69
N PRO A 28 1.00 -16.28 0.37
CA PRO A 28 0.01 -17.27 -0.04
C PRO A 28 -0.92 -17.66 1.13
N ARG A 29 -2.01 -18.35 0.82
CA ARG A 29 -2.88 -18.94 1.85
C ARG A 29 -2.06 -19.94 2.68
N GLY A 30 -1.89 -19.66 3.97
CA GLY A 30 -1.17 -20.51 4.93
C GLY A 30 0.03 -19.86 5.59
N ALA A 31 0.62 -18.82 4.99
CA ALA A 31 1.70 -18.05 5.60
C ALA A 31 1.71 -16.60 5.07
N VAL A 32 1.76 -15.63 5.98
CA VAL A 32 1.81 -14.21 5.64
C VAL A 32 3.09 -13.62 6.22
N ALA A 33 3.83 -12.90 5.39
CA ALA A 33 4.96 -12.10 5.80
C ALA A 33 4.50 -10.65 6.00
N ASN A 34 4.94 -10.05 7.10
CA ASN A 34 4.62 -8.68 7.47
C ASN A 34 5.87 -7.82 7.52
N LEU A 35 5.78 -6.61 7.01
CA LEU A 35 6.70 -5.51 7.31
C LEU A 35 5.93 -4.45 8.08
N VAL A 36 6.48 -4.02 9.22
CA VAL A 36 5.86 -3.04 10.11
C VAL A 36 6.73 -1.81 10.16
N GLY A 37 6.12 -0.64 10.01
CA GLY A 37 6.82 0.64 10.13
C GLY A 37 6.09 1.76 9.41
N ARG A 38 6.70 2.94 9.41
CA ARG A 38 6.26 4.05 8.54
C ARG A 38 6.73 3.78 7.12
N PHE A 39 5.81 3.91 6.17
CA PHE A 39 6.10 3.71 4.76
C PHE A 39 6.34 5.05 4.09
N VAL A 40 7.38 5.14 3.28
CA VAL A 40 7.69 6.34 2.50
C VAL A 40 7.99 5.92 1.06
N VAL A 41 7.34 6.56 0.10
CA VAL A 41 7.68 6.37 -1.30
C VAL A 41 8.95 7.15 -1.60
N ARG A 42 9.98 6.42 -2.04
CA ARG A 42 11.22 7.00 -2.52
C ARG A 42 11.57 6.46 -3.91
N ARG A 43 12.30 7.28 -4.64
CA ARG A 43 12.89 6.91 -5.91
C ARG A 43 14.30 6.38 -5.67
N ASN A 44 14.57 5.17 -6.11
CA ASN A 44 15.87 4.54 -5.92
C ASN A 44 16.86 4.92 -7.03
N HIS A 45 18.09 4.43 -6.91
CA HIS A 45 19.19 4.71 -7.84
C HIS A 45 19.01 4.08 -9.24
N HIS A 46 17.99 3.24 -9.42
CA HIS A 46 17.60 2.68 -10.72
C HIS A 46 16.42 3.43 -11.35
N ASP A 47 16.03 4.59 -10.79
CA ASP A 47 14.83 5.31 -11.21
C ASP A 47 13.60 4.40 -11.08
N GLU A 48 13.37 3.84 -9.89
CA GLU A 48 12.19 3.02 -9.59
C GLU A 48 11.53 3.59 -8.32
N ASP A 49 10.19 3.66 -8.31
CA ASP A 49 9.46 4.01 -7.10
C ASP A 49 9.38 2.78 -6.20
N GLN A 50 9.88 2.88 -4.96
CA GLN A 50 9.84 1.83 -3.96
C GLN A 50 9.22 2.34 -2.66
N LEU A 51 8.72 1.41 -1.84
CA LEU A 51 8.22 1.72 -0.50
C LEU A 51 9.30 1.39 0.53
N ASP A 52 9.98 2.42 1.02
CA ASP A 52 10.90 2.30 2.16
C ASP A 52 10.10 2.10 3.44
N VAL A 53 10.61 1.26 4.35
CA VAL A 53 9.99 0.99 5.65
C VAL A 53 10.91 1.46 6.77
N GLY A 54 10.37 2.25 7.70
CA GLY A 54 11.11 2.75 8.86
C GLY A 54 12.28 3.64 8.46
N ASP A 55 13.51 3.19 8.75
CA ASP A 55 14.74 3.90 8.42
C ASP A 55 15.24 3.65 6.97
N GLY A 56 14.54 2.80 6.21
CA GLY A 56 14.87 2.47 4.82
C GLY A 56 15.83 1.28 4.67
N THR A 57 16.16 0.57 5.75
CA THR A 57 16.90 -0.70 5.68
C THR A 57 16.08 -1.80 5.00
N CYS A 58 14.77 -1.80 5.21
CA CYS A 58 13.80 -2.65 4.53
C CYS A 58 13.01 -1.84 3.51
N HIS A 59 12.69 -2.45 2.37
CA HIS A 59 11.86 -1.82 1.34
C HIS A 59 11.06 -2.87 0.56
N VAL A 60 9.93 -2.44 0.00
CA VAL A 60 9.08 -3.27 -0.86
C VAL A 60 9.19 -2.78 -2.30
N HIS A 61 9.51 -3.72 -3.18
CA HIS A 61 9.40 -3.54 -4.62
C HIS A 61 8.02 -3.95 -5.09
N LEU A 62 7.29 -3.02 -5.71
CA LEU A 62 5.96 -3.27 -6.25
C LEU A 62 5.98 -3.16 -7.77
N ASP A 63 5.27 -4.07 -8.42
CA ASP A 63 4.89 -3.88 -9.81
C ASP A 63 3.63 -3.01 -9.85
N TRP A 64 3.84 -1.70 -9.96
CA TRP A 64 2.78 -0.69 -9.97
C TRP A 64 1.77 -0.91 -11.10
N SER A 65 2.16 -1.58 -12.18
CA SER A 65 1.26 -1.89 -13.31
C SER A 65 0.16 -2.90 -12.95
N ARG A 66 0.38 -3.70 -11.90
CA ARG A 66 -0.56 -4.73 -11.44
C ARG A 66 -1.55 -4.22 -10.40
N ILE A 67 -1.28 -3.09 -9.77
CA ILE A 67 -2.12 -2.55 -8.70
C ILE A 67 -3.27 -1.75 -9.33
N LYS A 68 -4.35 -2.45 -9.67
CA LYS A 68 -5.49 -1.91 -10.44
C LYS A 68 -6.54 -1.25 -9.58
N LYS A 69 -6.83 -1.83 -8.42
CA LYS A 69 -7.83 -1.30 -7.49
C LYS A 69 -7.42 -1.53 -6.05
N PHE A 70 -8.03 -0.79 -5.14
CA PHE A 70 -8.01 -1.13 -3.73
C PHE A 70 -9.38 -0.93 -3.09
N GLU A 71 -9.60 -1.67 -2.02
CA GLU A 71 -10.80 -1.57 -1.17
C GLU A 71 -10.36 -1.16 0.23
N ALA A 72 -11.15 -0.30 0.86
CA ALA A 72 -10.96 0.13 2.24
C ALA A 72 -12.06 -0.50 3.11
N SER A 73 -11.68 -1.11 4.22
CA SER A 73 -12.58 -1.71 5.19
C SER A 73 -12.02 -1.57 6.60
N ASP A 74 -12.75 -2.11 7.58
CA ASP A 74 -12.24 -2.35 8.92
C ASP A 74 -12.04 -3.85 9.15
N PHE A 75 -11.10 -4.20 10.02
CA PHE A 75 -10.90 -5.56 10.50
C PHE A 75 -10.66 -5.52 12.01
N HIS A 76 -11.68 -5.89 12.80
CA HIS A 76 -11.62 -5.83 14.26
C HIS A 76 -11.25 -4.45 14.84
N GLY A 77 -11.69 -3.37 14.18
CA GLY A 77 -11.39 -2.00 14.58
C GLY A 77 -10.07 -1.45 14.01
N GLU A 78 -9.26 -2.29 13.35
CA GLU A 78 -8.09 -1.85 12.59
C GLU A 78 -8.49 -1.39 11.19
N GLY A 79 -7.85 -0.35 10.67
CA GLY A 79 -8.02 0.04 9.28
C GLY A 79 -7.40 -1.01 8.37
N LEU A 80 -8.10 -1.40 7.31
CA LEU A 80 -7.61 -2.35 6.32
C LEU A 80 -7.76 -1.79 4.91
N LEU A 81 -6.66 -1.75 4.16
CA LEU A 81 -6.67 -1.61 2.70
C LEU A 81 -6.28 -2.93 2.06
N THR A 82 -7.07 -3.39 1.09
CA THR A 82 -6.74 -4.56 0.27
C THR A 82 -6.49 -4.13 -1.16
N PHE A 83 -5.34 -4.49 -1.72
CA PHE A 83 -4.92 -4.11 -3.07
C PHE A 83 -5.02 -5.29 -4.03
N PHE A 84 -5.44 -5.04 -5.27
CA PHE A 84 -5.78 -6.10 -6.22
C PHE A 84 -5.21 -5.89 -7.63
N ASP A 85 -4.99 -7.01 -8.31
CA ASP A 85 -4.86 -7.13 -9.77
C ASP A 85 -6.09 -7.85 -10.31
N GLY A 86 -7.08 -7.09 -10.80
CA GLY A 86 -8.40 -7.65 -11.10
C GLY A 86 -9.07 -8.13 -9.81
N ASP A 87 -9.38 -9.43 -9.74
CA ASP A 87 -9.97 -10.06 -8.54
C ASP A 87 -8.91 -10.70 -7.62
N ALA A 88 -7.66 -10.74 -8.05
CA ALA A 88 -6.58 -11.33 -7.27
C ALA A 88 -6.04 -10.33 -6.23
N ILE A 89 -6.04 -10.70 -4.95
CA ILE A 89 -5.41 -9.91 -3.89
C ILE A 89 -3.89 -9.98 -4.05
N LEU A 90 -3.25 -8.82 -4.10
CA LEU A 90 -1.79 -8.69 -4.13
C LEU A 90 -1.21 -8.61 -2.72
N PHE A 91 -1.71 -7.67 -1.92
CA PHE A 91 -1.26 -7.43 -0.55
C PHE A 91 -2.30 -6.63 0.23
N ARG A 92 -2.06 -6.48 1.54
CA ARG A 92 -2.85 -5.65 2.44
C ARG A 92 -1.98 -4.65 3.17
N LEU A 93 -2.57 -3.50 3.52
CA LEU A 93 -2.03 -2.56 4.48
C LEU A 93 -2.98 -2.47 5.66
N TYR A 94 -2.48 -2.74 6.86
CA TYR A 94 -3.23 -2.55 8.09
C TYR A 94 -2.76 -1.30 8.81
N ARG A 95 -3.71 -0.61 9.45
CA ARG A 95 -3.48 0.46 10.41
C ARG A 95 -3.97 -0.02 11.77
N MET A 96 -3.04 -0.31 12.67
CA MET A 96 -3.35 -0.87 13.99
C MET A 96 -4.06 0.17 14.90
N GLU A 97 -3.81 1.45 14.68
CA GLU A 97 -4.37 2.55 15.47
C GLU A 97 -5.72 3.05 14.92
N GLY A 98 -6.64 2.12 14.64
CA GLY A 98 -7.98 2.44 14.17
C GLY A 98 -8.13 2.54 12.64
N PRO A 99 -9.29 3.01 12.15
CA PRO A 99 -9.59 3.06 10.72
C PRO A 99 -8.66 4.03 9.98
N TYR A 100 -8.56 3.86 8.66
CA TYR A 100 -7.89 4.84 7.80
C TYR A 100 -8.64 6.19 7.78
N SER A 101 -7.91 7.27 7.50
CA SER A 101 -8.53 8.59 7.34
C SER A 101 -9.58 8.61 6.23
N GLN A 102 -10.57 9.49 6.36
CA GLN A 102 -11.63 9.66 5.36
C GLN A 102 -11.08 10.03 3.97
N ILE A 103 -9.91 10.70 3.93
CA ILE A 103 -9.22 11.01 2.67
C ILE A 103 -8.85 9.71 1.96
N VAL A 104 -8.13 8.81 2.63
CA VAL A 104 -7.73 7.51 2.07
C VAL A 104 -8.95 6.67 1.67
N VAL A 105 -9.95 6.60 2.54
CA VAL A 105 -11.18 5.83 2.29
C VAL A 105 -11.91 6.36 1.05
N SER A 106 -11.99 7.68 0.86
CA SER A 106 -12.64 8.30 -0.30
C SER A 106 -11.96 7.99 -1.64
N MET A 107 -10.69 7.57 -1.61
CA MET A 107 -9.93 7.23 -2.82
C MET A 107 -10.17 5.79 -3.31
N ALA A 108 -10.85 4.95 -2.52
CA ALA A 108 -11.09 3.54 -2.81
C ALA A 108 -11.73 3.30 -4.20
N GLY A 109 -11.46 2.12 -4.76
CA GLY A 109 -11.88 1.73 -6.11
C GLY A 109 -10.71 1.64 -7.09
N GLN A 110 -10.98 1.91 -8.37
CA GLN A 110 -9.99 1.82 -9.44
C GLN A 110 -8.88 2.87 -9.26
N LEU A 111 -7.64 2.45 -9.52
CA LEU A 111 -6.43 3.25 -9.42
C LEU A 111 -5.82 3.55 -10.79
N ILE A 112 -6.18 2.78 -11.82
CA ILE A 112 -5.73 2.93 -13.19
C ILE A 112 -7.00 3.01 -14.04
N ASP A 113 -7.00 3.92 -15.02
CA ASP A 113 -8.10 4.07 -16.00
C ASP A 113 -8.09 2.93 -17.04
#